data_AF-A0AAE4A7J0-F1
#
_entry.id   AF-A0AAE4A7J0-F1
#
_cell.length_a   1.000
_cell.length_b   1.000
_cell.length_c   1.000
_cell.angle_alpha   90.00
_cell.angle_beta   90.00
_cell.angle_gamma   90.00
#
_symmetry.space_group_name_H-M   'P 1'
#
loop_
_entity.id
_entity.type
_entity.pdbx_description
1 polymer ?
#
loop_
_entity_poly.entity_id
_entity_poly.type
_entity_poly.pdbx_seq_one_letter_code
_entity_poly.pdbx_strand_id
1 'polypeptide(L)'
;MSKLVITSVAIALSAVTAAVAAPAASAARLATPEERAAIVATDGRPAACLTVTVSTVQDGWALISDVDSAACASEGRPSIVTFTDGAWKVFYSGEDLPDASCDDIAVPRAVGEDLEACDPVDLPPASAEPVPQPQPRPAPRLRNCGNFDGSRWTSLQIQGAGIFGVTARRTDCRFARWLSLHAFDSLRKSPGRGGRWRVRAWTCRLVDSGYEYGSIRCRASGDRMVAWESGA
;
A
#
# COMPACT_ATOMS: atom_id res chain seq x y z
N MET A 1 -22.02 80.95 7.06
CA MET A 1 -22.87 79.79 7.42
C MET A 1 -22.88 78.84 6.24
N SER A 2 -22.01 77.82 6.24
CA SER A 2 -21.90 76.86 5.13
C SER A 2 -22.18 75.46 5.67
N LYS A 3 -23.27 74.84 5.20
CA LYS A 3 -23.66 73.47 5.54
C LYS A 3 -22.97 72.51 4.55
N LEU A 4 -22.13 71.62 5.07
CA LEU A 4 -21.55 70.52 4.31
C LEU A 4 -22.52 69.33 4.40
N VAL A 5 -23.01 68.87 3.25
CA VAL A 5 -23.87 67.68 3.13
C VAL A 5 -22.96 66.49 2.80
N ILE A 6 -22.93 65.50 3.68
CA ILE A 6 -22.18 64.25 3.49
C ILE A 6 -23.16 63.22 2.91
N THR A 7 -22.94 62.86 1.64
CA THR A 7 -23.73 61.84 0.94
C THR A 7 -23.02 60.49 1.06
N SER A 8 -23.55 59.62 1.90
CA SER A 8 -23.03 58.26 2.09
C SER A 8 -23.47 57.35 0.94
N VAL A 9 -22.53 56.94 0.09
CA VAL A 9 -22.74 55.92 -0.95
C VAL A 9 -22.49 54.55 -0.34
N ALA A 10 -23.56 53.77 -0.13
CA ALA A 10 -23.46 52.38 0.29
C ALA A 10 -23.18 51.49 -0.93
N ILE A 11 -21.97 50.92 -1.00
CA ILE A 11 -21.58 49.94 -2.01
C ILE A 11 -22.06 48.56 -1.53
N ALA A 12 -23.07 48.01 -2.18
CA ALA A 12 -23.54 46.65 -1.95
C ALA A 12 -22.59 45.66 -2.63
N LEU A 13 -21.81 44.91 -1.84
CA LEU A 13 -20.95 43.83 -2.30
C LEU A 13 -21.80 42.57 -2.52
N SER A 14 -22.12 42.24 -3.77
CA SER A 14 -22.76 40.98 -4.12
C SER A 14 -21.71 39.85 -4.09
N ALA A 15 -21.74 39.03 -3.05
CA ALA A 15 -20.94 37.81 -2.97
C ALA A 15 -21.51 36.75 -3.93
N VAL A 16 -20.90 36.62 -5.10
CA VAL A 16 -21.16 35.50 -6.03
C VAL A 16 -20.46 34.27 -5.47
N THR A 17 -21.20 33.40 -4.77
CA THR A 17 -20.72 32.06 -4.42
C THR A 17 -20.76 31.19 -5.66
N ALA A 18 -19.65 31.15 -6.41
CA ALA A 18 -19.42 30.14 -7.43
C ALA A 18 -19.35 28.77 -6.72
N ALA A 19 -20.40 27.97 -6.87
CA ALA A 19 -20.36 26.56 -6.52
C ALA A 19 -19.38 25.88 -7.49
N VAL A 20 -18.11 25.78 -7.08
CA VAL A 20 -17.14 24.95 -7.76
C VAL A 20 -17.63 23.52 -7.58
N ALA A 21 -18.24 22.95 -8.62
CA ALA A 21 -18.45 21.52 -8.68
C ALA A 21 -17.07 20.88 -8.51
N ALA A 22 -16.83 20.23 -7.37
CA ALA A 22 -15.66 19.41 -7.22
C ALA A 22 -15.68 18.41 -8.38
N PRO A 23 -14.61 18.32 -9.20
CA PRO A 23 -14.55 17.29 -10.22
C PRO A 23 -14.82 15.97 -9.49
N ALA A 24 -15.82 15.21 -9.96
CA ALA A 24 -15.99 13.84 -9.51
C ALA A 24 -14.61 13.21 -9.66
N ALA A 25 -14.03 12.76 -8.54
CA ALA A 25 -12.67 12.25 -8.52
C ALA A 25 -12.61 11.15 -9.57
N SER A 26 -11.97 11.47 -10.70
CA SER A 26 -11.88 10.53 -11.81
C SER A 26 -11.10 9.34 -11.28
N ALA A 27 -11.76 8.19 -11.39
CA ALA A 27 -11.11 6.89 -11.40
C ALA A 27 -9.92 6.99 -12.36
N ALA A 28 -8.75 6.55 -11.90
CA ALA A 28 -7.48 6.55 -12.62
C ALA A 28 -6.98 7.91 -13.15
N ARG A 29 -5.67 7.99 -13.44
CA ARG A 29 -5.07 9.11 -14.17
C ARG A 29 -4.11 8.62 -15.24
N LEU A 30 -3.87 9.45 -16.25
CA LEU A 30 -2.77 9.19 -17.18
C LEU A 30 -1.42 9.24 -16.44
N ALA A 31 -0.51 8.36 -16.82
CA ALA A 31 0.87 8.39 -16.35
C ALA A 31 1.56 9.69 -16.79
N THR A 32 2.40 10.24 -15.91
CA THR A 32 3.36 11.29 -16.29
C THR A 32 4.38 10.74 -17.31
N PRO A 33 5.08 11.59 -18.09
CA PRO A 33 6.09 11.13 -19.04
C PRO A 33 7.16 10.22 -18.40
N GLU A 34 7.61 10.56 -17.19
CA GLU A 34 8.60 9.80 -16.43
C GLU A 34 8.06 8.43 -15.99
N GLU A 35 6.84 8.39 -15.42
CA GLU A 35 6.17 7.14 -15.05
C GLU A 35 5.92 6.25 -16.26
N ARG A 36 5.42 6.84 -17.34
CA ARG A 36 5.16 6.12 -18.59
C ARG A 36 6.43 5.48 -19.09
N ALA A 37 7.55 6.20 -19.14
CA ALA A 37 8.84 5.66 -19.57
C ALA A 37 9.30 4.48 -18.69
N ALA A 38 9.12 4.58 -17.37
CA ALA A 38 9.46 3.51 -16.44
C ALA A 38 8.55 2.28 -16.58
N ILE A 39 7.25 2.49 -16.81
CA ILE A 39 6.25 1.43 -16.92
C ILE A 39 6.36 0.69 -18.26
N VAL A 40 6.43 1.40 -19.38
CA VAL A 40 6.52 0.78 -20.72
C VAL A 40 7.82 -0.02 -20.91
N ALA A 41 8.89 0.31 -20.18
CA ALA A 41 10.12 -0.47 -20.17
C ALA A 41 9.93 -1.90 -19.64
N THR A 42 8.84 -2.18 -18.92
CA THR A 42 8.54 -3.52 -18.39
C THR A 42 7.82 -4.43 -19.37
N ASP A 43 7.17 -3.85 -20.37
CA ASP A 43 6.24 -4.52 -21.26
C ASP A 43 6.91 -4.96 -22.58
N GLY A 44 7.95 -4.24 -23.02
CA GLY A 44 8.74 -4.60 -24.19
C GLY A 44 8.11 -4.22 -25.53
N ARG A 45 6.85 -3.75 -25.57
CA ARG A 45 6.25 -3.15 -26.77
C ARG A 45 6.74 -1.70 -26.98
N PRO A 46 6.66 -1.17 -28.21
CA PRO A 46 7.03 0.22 -28.49
C PRO A 46 6.17 1.19 -27.67
N ALA A 47 6.81 2.08 -26.91
CA ALA A 47 6.11 3.03 -26.03
C ALA A 47 5.04 3.86 -26.78
N ALA A 48 5.28 4.21 -28.04
CA ALA A 48 4.35 4.95 -28.90
C ALA A 48 3.00 4.24 -29.12
N CYS A 49 2.95 2.92 -28.90
CA CYS A 49 1.77 2.10 -29.06
C CYS A 49 1.06 1.77 -27.75
N LEU A 50 1.51 2.34 -26.63
CA LEU A 50 0.97 2.06 -25.31
C LEU A 50 0.39 3.32 -24.66
N THR A 51 -0.81 3.15 -24.10
CA THR A 51 -1.42 4.02 -23.11
C THR A 51 -1.14 3.46 -21.73
N VAL A 52 -0.78 4.32 -20.78
CA VAL A 52 -0.52 3.92 -19.41
C VAL A 52 -1.38 4.75 -18.47
N THR A 53 -2.19 4.05 -17.69
CA THR A 53 -3.13 4.61 -16.74
C THR A 53 -2.71 4.17 -15.34
N VAL A 54 -2.49 5.11 -14.42
CA VAL A 54 -2.03 4.87 -13.06
C VAL A 54 -3.22 4.95 -12.10
N SER A 55 -3.29 4.00 -11.18
CA SER A 55 -4.33 3.99 -10.16
C SER A 55 -4.18 5.18 -9.21
N THR A 56 -5.30 5.79 -8.83
CA THR A 56 -5.35 6.88 -7.84
C THR A 56 -5.78 6.41 -6.45
N VAL A 57 -6.34 5.20 -6.35
CA VAL A 57 -6.79 4.63 -5.08
C VAL A 57 -5.67 3.90 -4.33
N GLN A 58 -4.67 3.37 -5.04
CA GLN A 58 -3.52 2.70 -4.45
C GLN A 58 -2.26 2.92 -5.28
N ASP A 59 -1.25 3.51 -4.63
CA ASP A 59 0.05 3.75 -5.25
C ASP A 59 0.71 2.45 -5.74
N GLY A 60 1.44 2.57 -6.85
CA GLY A 60 2.21 1.46 -7.41
C GLY A 60 1.39 0.46 -8.22
N TRP A 61 0.25 0.87 -8.79
CA TRP A 61 -0.53 0.08 -9.73
C TRP A 61 -0.79 0.88 -11.01
N ALA A 62 -0.71 0.22 -12.15
CA ALA A 62 -1.06 0.82 -13.44
C ALA A 62 -1.58 -0.23 -14.42
N LEU A 63 -2.39 0.23 -15.37
CA LEU A 63 -2.84 -0.51 -16.54
C LEU A 63 -2.07 -0.03 -17.78
N ILE A 64 -1.57 -0.98 -18.55
CA ILE A 64 -1.00 -0.77 -19.88
C ILE A 64 -2.02 -1.29 -20.89
N SER A 65 -2.47 -0.43 -21.80
CA SER A 65 -3.36 -0.78 -22.92
C SER A 65 -2.78 -0.30 -24.24
N ASP A 66 -3.20 -0.91 -25.34
CA ASP A 66 -2.76 -0.48 -26.67
C ASP A 66 -3.47 0.80 -27.10
N VAL A 67 -2.75 1.61 -27.89
CA VAL A 67 -3.35 2.71 -28.64
C VAL A 67 -4.06 2.11 -29.85
N ASP A 68 -5.36 2.40 -30.00
CA ASP A 68 -6.13 2.02 -31.19
C ASP A 68 -5.63 2.78 -32.42
N SER A 69 -4.64 2.21 -33.10
CA SER A 69 -3.95 2.79 -34.24
C SER A 69 -3.47 1.70 -35.19
N ALA A 70 -3.67 1.91 -36.49
CA ALA A 70 -3.19 1.01 -37.53
C ALA A 70 -1.65 0.83 -37.52
N ALA A 71 -0.90 1.82 -37.02
CA ALA A 71 0.55 1.72 -36.87
C ALA A 71 0.98 0.85 -35.67
N CYS A 72 0.04 0.58 -34.77
CA CYS A 72 0.23 -0.16 -33.54
C CYS A 72 -0.46 -1.52 -33.58
N ALA A 73 -0.64 -2.07 -34.79
CA ALA A 73 -1.16 -3.40 -35.07
C ALA A 73 -0.39 -4.46 -34.27
N SER A 74 -0.83 -4.68 -33.05
CA SER A 74 -0.28 -5.64 -32.12
C SER A 74 -1.44 -6.41 -31.53
N GLU A 75 -1.26 -7.72 -31.40
CA GLU A 75 -2.07 -8.60 -30.55
C GLU A 75 -1.76 -8.33 -29.07
N GLY A 76 -1.45 -7.06 -28.75
CA GLY A 76 -1.08 -6.62 -27.43
C GLY A 76 -2.24 -6.89 -26.49
N ARG A 77 -1.96 -7.63 -25.42
CA ARG A 77 -2.93 -7.85 -24.37
C ARG A 77 -2.79 -6.70 -23.37
N PRO A 78 -3.90 -6.12 -22.89
CA PRO A 78 -3.81 -5.20 -21.77
C PRO A 78 -3.11 -5.91 -20.60
N SER A 79 -2.34 -5.15 -19.84
CA SER A 79 -1.51 -5.70 -18.76
C SER A 79 -1.57 -4.81 -17.54
N ILE A 80 -1.77 -5.42 -16.37
CA ILE A 80 -1.71 -4.74 -15.09
C ILE A 80 -0.28 -4.89 -14.56
N VAL A 81 0.33 -3.77 -14.19
CA VAL A 81 1.66 -3.73 -13.60
C VAL A 81 1.59 -3.25 -12.16
N THR A 82 2.56 -3.69 -11.35
CA THR A 82 2.73 -3.24 -9.97
C THR A 82 4.16 -2.80 -9.70
N PHE A 83 4.33 -1.75 -8.88
CA PHE A 83 5.62 -1.27 -8.43
C PHE A 83 6.02 -1.99 -7.13
N THR A 84 7.00 -2.88 -7.21
CA THR A 84 7.46 -3.69 -6.10
C THR A 84 8.97 -3.90 -6.16
N ASP A 85 9.64 -3.89 -5.00
CA ASP A 85 11.10 -3.97 -4.89
C ASP A 85 11.85 -2.89 -5.71
N GLY A 86 11.28 -1.68 -5.81
CA GLY A 86 11.89 -0.56 -6.52
C GLY A 86 11.80 -0.63 -8.05
N ALA A 87 11.00 -1.54 -8.60
CA ALA A 87 10.79 -1.66 -10.05
C ALA A 87 9.32 -1.95 -10.38
N TRP A 88 8.88 -1.49 -11.56
CA TRP A 88 7.61 -1.93 -12.14
C TRP A 88 7.76 -3.36 -12.65
N LYS A 89 6.72 -4.19 -12.46
CA LYS A 89 6.67 -5.58 -12.94
C LYS A 89 5.26 -5.88 -13.46
N VAL A 90 5.17 -6.69 -14.51
CA VAL A 90 3.89 -7.24 -14.98
C VAL A 90 3.32 -8.15 -13.90
N PHE A 91 2.13 -7.79 -13.41
CA PHE A 91 1.38 -8.56 -12.44
C PHE A 91 0.42 -9.52 -13.14
N TYR A 92 -0.29 -9.02 -14.15
CA TYR A 92 -1.24 -9.79 -14.95
C TYR A 92 -1.20 -9.31 -16.42
N SER A 93 -1.39 -10.23 -17.36
CA SER A 93 -1.51 -9.93 -18.80
C SER A 93 -2.50 -10.92 -19.41
N GLY A 94 -3.54 -10.43 -20.08
CA GLY A 94 -4.62 -11.28 -20.58
C GLY A 94 -5.55 -10.52 -21.53
N GLU A 95 -6.16 -11.26 -22.47
CA GLU A 95 -7.15 -10.70 -23.42
C GLU A 95 -8.44 -10.30 -22.69
N ASP A 96 -8.74 -10.97 -21.58
CA ASP A 96 -10.01 -10.86 -20.89
C ASP A 96 -10.05 -9.72 -19.86
N LEU A 97 -9.11 -8.76 -19.83
CA LEU A 97 -9.10 -7.74 -18.77
C LEU A 97 -10.36 -6.86 -18.66
N PRO A 98 -11.13 -6.52 -19.69
CA PRO A 98 -12.42 -5.87 -19.43
C PRO A 98 -13.44 -6.83 -18.79
N ASP A 99 -13.38 -8.13 -19.11
CA ASP A 99 -14.39 -9.13 -18.73
C ASP A 99 -13.97 -10.00 -17.52
N ALA A 100 -12.74 -9.85 -17.04
CA ALA A 100 -12.19 -10.66 -15.96
C ALA A 100 -12.73 -10.18 -14.61
N SER A 101 -13.17 -11.13 -13.79
CA SER A 101 -13.47 -10.84 -12.39
C SER A 101 -12.19 -10.41 -11.67
N CYS A 102 -12.25 -9.31 -10.93
CA CYS A 102 -11.15 -8.85 -10.07
C CYS A 102 -10.68 -9.94 -9.07
N ASP A 103 -11.60 -10.82 -8.66
CA ASP A 103 -11.27 -11.91 -7.75
C ASP A 103 -10.42 -13.00 -8.43
N ASP A 104 -10.55 -13.19 -9.75
CA ASP A 104 -9.83 -14.22 -10.52
C ASP A 104 -8.38 -13.80 -10.80
N ILE A 105 -8.14 -12.51 -11.02
CA ILE A 105 -6.82 -11.96 -11.35
C ILE A 105 -6.02 -11.52 -10.11
N ALA A 106 -6.56 -11.70 -8.91
CA ALA A 106 -5.93 -11.34 -7.62
C ALA A 106 -5.49 -9.87 -7.51
N VAL A 107 -6.11 -8.97 -8.29
CA VAL A 107 -5.92 -7.52 -8.19
C VAL A 107 -6.82 -6.99 -7.07
N PRO A 108 -6.34 -6.09 -6.18
CA PRO A 108 -7.21 -5.47 -5.20
C PRO A 108 -8.43 -4.84 -5.88
N ARG A 109 -9.65 -5.19 -5.45
CA ARG A 109 -10.88 -4.77 -6.13
C ARG A 109 -10.96 -3.27 -6.42
N ALA A 110 -10.63 -2.43 -5.43
CA ALA A 110 -10.62 -0.99 -5.61
C ALA A 110 -9.68 -0.54 -6.74
N VAL A 111 -8.52 -1.19 -6.91
CA VAL A 111 -7.57 -0.90 -7.99
C VAL A 111 -8.13 -1.33 -9.34
N GLY A 112 -8.73 -2.52 -9.43
CA GLY A 112 -9.31 -2.99 -10.69
C GLY A 112 -10.49 -2.14 -11.15
N GLU A 113 -11.35 -1.72 -10.22
CA GLU A 113 -12.44 -0.77 -10.50
C GLU A 113 -11.91 0.61 -10.92
N ASP A 114 -10.88 1.13 -10.23
CA ASP A 114 -10.27 2.42 -10.54
C ASP A 114 -9.54 2.44 -11.88
N LEU A 115 -8.96 1.31 -12.30
CA LEU A 115 -8.29 1.15 -13.59
C LEU A 115 -9.25 0.73 -14.72
N GLU A 116 -10.54 0.54 -14.43
CA GLU A 116 -11.51 -0.06 -15.36
C GLU A 116 -11.02 -1.39 -15.96
N ALA A 117 -10.27 -2.15 -15.14
CA ALA A 117 -9.59 -3.39 -15.54
C ALA A 117 -10.31 -4.65 -15.04
N CYS A 118 -11.53 -4.49 -14.54
CA CYS A 118 -12.47 -5.56 -14.24
C CYS A 118 -13.88 -5.00 -14.43
N ASP A 119 -14.82 -5.85 -14.82
CA ASP A 119 -16.23 -5.49 -14.87
C ASP A 119 -16.73 -5.11 -13.45
N PRO A 120 -17.40 -3.96 -13.28
CA PRO A 120 -18.07 -3.67 -12.02
C PRO A 120 -19.10 -4.78 -11.82
N VAL A 121 -18.94 -5.58 -10.77
CA VAL A 121 -19.94 -6.60 -10.43
C VAL A 121 -21.28 -5.87 -10.37
N ASP A 122 -22.22 -6.30 -11.21
CA ASP A 122 -23.62 -5.86 -11.23
C ASP A 122 -24.25 -6.30 -9.89
N LEU A 123 -23.85 -5.61 -8.83
CA LEU A 123 -24.40 -5.80 -7.52
C LEU A 123 -25.86 -5.37 -7.66
N PRO A 124 -26.81 -6.26 -7.35
CA PRO A 124 -28.23 -5.90 -7.41
C PRO A 124 -28.40 -4.57 -6.67
N PRO A 125 -29.14 -3.61 -7.24
CA PRO A 125 -29.25 -2.26 -6.69
C PRO A 125 -29.52 -2.39 -5.21
N ALA A 126 -28.59 -1.89 -4.39
CA ALA A 126 -28.53 -2.15 -2.97
C ALA A 126 -29.93 -2.00 -2.37
N SER A 127 -30.61 -3.12 -2.12
CA SER A 127 -31.91 -3.11 -1.48
C SER A 127 -31.66 -2.55 -0.10
N ALA A 128 -32.21 -1.35 0.10
CA ALA A 128 -31.81 -0.37 1.08
C ALA A 128 -32.21 -0.76 2.52
N GLU A 129 -31.57 -1.79 3.06
CA GLU A 129 -31.27 -1.86 4.48
C GLU A 129 -29.79 -2.21 4.61
N PRO A 130 -28.95 -1.30 5.14
CA PRO A 130 -27.58 -1.64 5.46
C PRO A 130 -27.63 -2.78 6.48
N VAL A 131 -27.36 -4.00 6.01
CA VAL A 131 -27.10 -5.14 6.89
C VAL A 131 -26.02 -4.65 7.85
N PRO A 132 -26.28 -4.62 9.17
CA PRO A 132 -25.29 -4.17 10.13
C PRO A 132 -24.06 -5.05 9.96
N GLN A 133 -23.04 -4.55 9.26
CA GLN A 133 -21.81 -5.28 9.11
C GLN A 133 -21.28 -5.46 10.54
N PRO A 134 -20.99 -6.70 10.97
CA PRO A 134 -20.36 -6.92 12.26
C PRO A 134 -19.11 -6.05 12.29
N GLN A 135 -19.10 -5.00 13.11
CA GLN A 135 -17.97 -4.08 13.12
C GLN A 135 -16.71 -4.91 13.34
N PRO A 136 -15.70 -4.80 12.45
CA PRO A 136 -14.46 -5.54 12.61
C PRO A 136 -13.95 -5.29 14.01
N ARG A 137 -13.81 -6.34 14.83
CA ARG A 137 -13.25 -6.16 16.17
C ARG A 137 -11.88 -5.51 15.98
N PRO A 138 -11.60 -4.37 16.62
CA PRO A 138 -10.33 -3.68 16.46
C PRO A 138 -9.19 -4.68 16.67
N ALA A 139 -8.30 -4.80 15.68
CA ALA A 139 -7.14 -5.66 15.83
C ALA A 139 -6.40 -5.23 17.11
N PRO A 140 -5.98 -6.17 17.98
CA PRO A 140 -5.27 -5.81 19.21
C PRO A 140 -4.05 -4.96 18.85
N ARG A 141 -3.92 -3.81 19.51
CA ARG A 141 -2.82 -2.85 19.24
C ARG A 141 -1.47 -3.52 19.46
N LEU A 142 -0.50 -3.13 18.64
CA LEU A 142 0.90 -3.47 18.89
C LEU A 142 1.40 -2.70 20.10
N ARG A 143 2.04 -3.40 21.03
CA ARG A 143 2.68 -2.80 22.20
C ARG A 143 4.18 -2.76 21.97
N ASN A 144 4.77 -1.58 22.16
CA ASN A 144 6.22 -1.43 22.20
C ASN A 144 6.76 -2.11 23.47
N CYS A 145 7.66 -3.07 23.29
CA CYS A 145 8.29 -3.83 24.36
C CYS A 145 9.72 -3.36 24.64
N GLY A 146 10.16 -2.23 24.09
CA GLY A 146 11.45 -1.61 24.34
C GLY A 146 12.53 -2.04 23.35
N ASN A 147 13.71 -1.45 23.57
CA ASN A 147 14.88 -1.59 22.72
C ASN A 147 16.02 -2.26 23.50
N PHE A 148 16.86 -3.03 22.82
CA PHE A 148 18.05 -3.66 23.40
C PHE A 148 19.31 -2.99 22.83
N ASP A 149 20.14 -2.44 23.72
CA ASP A 149 21.38 -1.73 23.36
C ASP A 149 22.62 -2.66 23.27
N GLY A 150 22.41 -3.98 23.36
CA GLY A 150 23.47 -4.98 23.45
C GLY A 150 23.79 -5.43 24.88
N SER A 151 23.40 -4.65 25.89
CA SER A 151 23.63 -4.97 27.31
C SER A 151 22.34 -5.02 28.13
N ARG A 152 21.37 -4.15 27.83
CA ARG A 152 20.13 -4.01 28.62
C ARG A 152 18.94 -3.58 27.76
N TRP A 153 17.76 -3.80 28.32
CA TRP A 153 16.50 -3.32 27.75
C TRP A 153 16.19 -1.91 28.23
N THR A 154 15.87 -1.02 27.30
CA THR A 154 15.52 0.39 27.53
C THR A 154 14.15 0.71 26.92
N SER A 155 13.44 1.66 27.51
CA SER A 155 12.18 2.20 26.96
C SER A 155 12.39 3.43 26.08
N LEU A 156 13.61 3.97 26.03
CA LEU A 156 13.94 5.14 25.24
C LEU A 156 14.08 4.75 23.78
N GLN A 157 13.70 5.68 22.89
CA GLN A 157 13.99 5.59 21.47
C GLN A 157 15.52 5.69 21.32
N ILE A 158 16.18 4.63 20.87
CA ILE A 158 17.63 4.64 20.68
C ILE A 158 17.89 5.32 19.33
N GLN A 159 18.76 6.34 19.32
CA GLN A 159 19.29 6.94 18.10
C GLN A 159 20.54 6.15 17.70
N GLY A 160 20.46 5.41 16.58
CA GLY A 160 21.54 4.55 16.07
C GLY A 160 21.56 3.14 16.67
N ALA A 161 21.78 2.15 15.81
CA ALA A 161 22.21 0.77 16.12
C ALA A 161 21.55 0.09 17.33
N GLY A 162 20.23 0.26 17.51
CA GLY A 162 19.49 -0.56 18.46
C GLY A 162 19.52 -2.00 17.98
N ILE A 163 20.25 -2.88 18.67
CA ILE A 163 20.44 -4.27 18.23
C ILE A 163 19.07 -4.99 18.09
N PHE A 164 18.06 -4.57 18.87
CA PHE A 164 16.65 -4.96 18.70
C PHE A 164 15.67 -3.84 19.10
N GLY A 165 14.70 -3.49 18.26
CA GLY A 165 13.48 -2.78 18.65
C GLY A 165 12.26 -3.72 18.61
N VAL A 166 11.65 -4.04 19.75
CA VAL A 166 10.65 -5.13 19.85
C VAL A 166 9.25 -4.59 20.03
N THR A 167 8.31 -5.09 19.21
CA THR A 167 6.87 -4.91 19.38
C THR A 167 6.16 -6.25 19.52
N ALA A 168 5.04 -6.27 20.24
CA ALA A 168 4.29 -7.49 20.49
C ALA A 168 2.78 -7.29 20.45
N ARG A 169 2.06 -8.34 20.07
CA ARG A 169 0.60 -8.43 20.08
C ARG A 169 0.16 -9.70 20.81
N ARG A 170 -0.78 -9.56 21.75
CA ARG A 170 -1.32 -10.65 22.59
C ARG A 170 -0.21 -11.48 23.28
N THR A 171 0.94 -10.87 23.51
CA THR A 171 2.13 -11.52 24.06
C THR A 171 2.77 -10.60 25.08
N ASP A 172 3.17 -11.15 26.21
CA ASP A 172 3.85 -10.41 27.27
C ASP A 172 5.21 -9.86 26.79
N CYS A 173 5.57 -8.66 27.24
CA CYS A 173 6.82 -8.02 26.79
C CYS A 173 8.07 -8.72 27.30
N ARG A 174 8.06 -9.35 28.48
CA ARG A 174 9.20 -10.15 28.96
C ARG A 174 9.42 -11.35 28.04
N PHE A 175 8.34 -12.01 27.64
CA PHE A 175 8.43 -13.13 26.69
C PHE A 175 8.86 -12.67 25.30
N ALA A 176 8.31 -11.55 24.79
CA ALA A 176 8.68 -11.00 23.49
C ALA A 176 10.19 -10.66 23.41
N ARG A 177 10.74 -10.05 24.46
CA ARG A 177 12.17 -9.77 24.60
C ARG A 177 13.02 -11.05 24.58
N TRP A 178 12.64 -12.04 25.39
CA TRP A 178 13.31 -13.34 25.43
C TRP A 178 13.30 -14.02 24.06
N LEU A 179 12.13 -14.05 23.40
CA LEU A 179 11.97 -14.68 22.10
C LEU A 179 12.85 -13.99 21.04
N SER A 180 12.91 -12.66 21.04
CA SER A 180 13.70 -11.89 20.05
C SER A 180 15.19 -12.24 20.15
N LEU A 181 15.75 -12.28 21.36
CA LEU A 181 17.15 -12.67 21.60
C LEU A 181 17.44 -14.10 21.13
N HIS A 182 16.59 -15.06 21.51
CA HIS A 182 16.79 -16.47 21.15
C HIS A 182 16.58 -16.74 19.66
N ALA A 183 15.60 -16.09 19.05
CA ALA A 183 15.33 -16.23 17.63
C ALA A 183 16.46 -15.63 16.79
N PHE A 184 17.06 -14.51 17.23
CA PHE A 184 18.22 -13.93 16.56
C PHE A 184 19.47 -14.81 16.68
N ASP A 185 19.77 -15.34 17.87
CA ASP A 185 20.87 -16.30 18.05
C ASP A 185 20.69 -17.55 17.16
N SER A 186 19.44 -18.04 17.06
CA SER A 186 19.10 -19.16 16.17
C SER A 186 19.33 -18.82 14.69
N LEU A 187 18.93 -17.61 14.27
CA LEU A 187 19.14 -17.12 12.91
C LEU A 187 20.62 -17.05 12.55
N ARG A 188 21.48 -16.57 13.48
CA ARG A 188 22.94 -16.52 13.29
C ARG A 188 23.56 -17.91 13.13
N LYS A 189 23.09 -18.89 13.89
CA LYS A 189 23.62 -20.27 13.88
C LYS A 189 23.14 -21.08 12.69
N SER A 190 21.94 -20.79 12.19
CA SER A 190 21.33 -21.57 11.11
C SER A 190 20.37 -20.67 10.32
N PRO A 191 20.87 -19.93 9.33
CA PRO A 191 20.01 -19.20 8.41
C PRO A 191 19.16 -20.23 7.65
N GLY A 192 17.91 -20.40 8.07
CA GLY A 192 16.99 -21.35 7.45
C GLY A 192 16.82 -21.09 5.96
N ARG A 193 16.54 -22.13 5.16
CA ARG A 193 16.19 -21.98 3.74
C ARG A 193 15.00 -21.02 3.62
N GLY A 194 15.18 -19.90 2.93
CA GLY A 194 14.13 -18.90 2.70
C GLY A 194 13.78 -18.03 3.91
N GLY A 195 14.70 -17.86 4.86
CA GLY A 195 14.54 -16.90 5.97
C GLY A 195 13.42 -17.26 6.94
N ARG A 196 13.00 -18.52 7.01
CA ARG A 196 12.00 -19.02 7.99
C ARG A 196 12.63 -20.03 8.94
N TRP A 197 12.28 -19.95 10.22
CA TRP A 197 12.72 -20.90 11.24
C TRP A 197 11.68 -21.03 12.34
N ARG A 198 11.86 -22.03 13.22
CA ARG A 198 10.96 -22.28 14.34
C ARG A 198 11.69 -22.11 15.66
N VAL A 199 11.01 -21.48 16.62
CA VAL A 199 11.46 -21.37 18.01
C VAL A 199 10.33 -21.87 18.90
N ARG A 200 10.40 -23.13 19.34
CA ARG A 200 9.31 -23.80 20.07
C ARG A 200 8.01 -23.78 19.25
N ALA A 201 6.93 -23.22 19.81
CA ALA A 201 5.64 -23.07 19.15
C ALA A 201 5.53 -21.84 18.23
N TRP A 202 6.64 -21.13 17.98
CA TRP A 202 6.67 -19.93 17.16
C TRP A 202 7.28 -20.21 15.81
N THR A 203 6.66 -19.68 14.76
CA THR A 203 7.23 -19.64 13.42
C THR A 203 7.72 -18.23 13.16
N CYS A 204 9.01 -18.09 12.90
CA CYS A 204 9.70 -16.83 12.67
C CYS A 204 10.09 -16.70 11.20
N ARG A 205 10.05 -15.48 10.69
CA ARG A 205 10.44 -15.15 9.32
C ARG A 205 11.17 -13.81 9.28
N LEU A 206 12.27 -13.76 8.53
CA LEU A 206 12.87 -12.51 8.06
C LEU A 206 11.95 -11.91 7.00
N VAL A 207 11.34 -10.77 7.33
CA VAL A 207 10.39 -10.05 6.48
C VAL A 207 11.13 -9.18 5.49
N ASP A 208 12.16 -8.48 5.96
CA ASP A 208 12.96 -7.54 5.19
C ASP A 208 14.38 -7.49 5.77
N SER A 209 15.37 -7.15 4.95
CA SER A 209 16.75 -6.97 5.37
C SER A 209 17.48 -5.97 4.46
N GLY A 210 18.10 -4.97 5.07
CA GLY A 210 18.99 -4.02 4.41
C GLY A 210 20.43 -4.13 4.92
N TYR A 211 21.27 -3.19 4.48
CA TYR A 211 22.69 -3.12 4.85
C TYR A 211 22.92 -3.04 6.38
N GLU A 212 22.02 -2.34 7.09
CA GLU A 212 22.14 -2.11 8.54
C GLU A 212 20.90 -2.54 9.33
N TYR A 213 19.96 -3.27 8.72
CA TYR A 213 18.78 -3.71 9.45
C TYR A 213 18.22 -5.06 9.00
N GLY A 214 17.56 -5.77 9.91
CA GLY A 214 16.75 -6.95 9.62
C GLY A 214 15.42 -6.90 10.35
N SER A 215 14.30 -6.94 9.62
CA SER A 215 12.95 -6.99 10.18
C SER A 215 12.49 -8.44 10.31
N ILE A 216 12.21 -8.87 11.54
CA ILE A 216 11.82 -10.25 11.84
C ILE A 216 10.43 -10.26 12.45
N ARG A 217 9.63 -11.25 12.05
CA ARG A 217 8.29 -11.49 12.58
C ARG A 217 8.12 -12.94 12.99
N CYS A 218 7.76 -13.16 14.25
CA CYS A 218 7.34 -14.44 14.78
C CYS A 218 5.84 -14.46 15.05
N ARG A 219 5.19 -15.57 14.67
CA ARG A 219 3.77 -15.82 14.92
C ARG A 219 3.57 -17.14 15.66
N ALA A 220 2.56 -17.16 16.52
CA ALA A 220 2.03 -18.36 17.16
C ALA A 220 0.50 -18.37 17.06
N SER A 221 -0.14 -19.45 17.54
CA SER A 221 -1.60 -19.58 17.59
C SER A 221 -2.28 -18.41 18.32
N GLY A 222 -3.52 -18.09 17.95
CA GLY A 222 -4.35 -17.07 18.62
C GLY A 222 -3.96 -15.61 18.31
N ASP A 223 -3.45 -15.34 17.10
CA ASP A 223 -2.94 -14.04 16.62
C ASP A 223 -1.79 -13.44 17.43
N ARG A 224 -1.12 -14.28 18.24
CA ARG A 224 0.07 -13.88 19.00
C ARG A 224 1.19 -13.58 18.02
N MET A 225 1.78 -12.41 18.18
CA MET A 225 2.83 -11.92 17.30
C MET A 225 3.90 -11.19 18.11
N VAL A 226 5.14 -11.41 17.71
CA VAL A 226 6.31 -10.64 18.15
C VAL A 226 7.02 -10.21 16.88
N ALA A 227 7.31 -8.92 16.75
CA ALA A 227 8.06 -8.38 15.63
C ALA A 227 9.21 -7.55 16.19
N TRP A 228 10.35 -7.60 15.54
CA TRP A 228 11.46 -6.73 15.90
C TRP A 228 12.32 -6.37 14.70
N GLU A 229 12.96 -5.22 14.80
CA GLU A 229 13.98 -4.77 13.87
C GLU A 229 15.32 -4.91 14.57
N SER A 230 16.28 -5.55 13.90
CA SER A 230 17.66 -5.64 14.38
C SER A 230 18.50 -4.68 13.57
N GLY A 231 19.05 -3.64 14.20
CA GLY A 231 19.99 -2.70 13.58
C GLY A 231 21.44 -3.15 13.81
N ALA A 232 22.32 -2.90 12.84
CA ALA A 232 23.77 -2.97 13.00
C ALA A 232 24.29 -1.74 13.76
#